data_AF-A0A5C6FB89-F1
#
_entry.id   AF-A0A5C6FB89-F1
#
_cell.length_a   1.000
_cell.length_b   1.000
_cell.length_c   1.000
_cell.angle_alpha   90.00
_cell.angle_beta   90.00
_cell.angle_gamma   90.00
#
_symmetry.space_group_name_H-M   'P 1'
#
loop_
_entity.id
_entity.type
_entity.pdbx_description
1 polymer ?
#
loop_
_entity_poly.entity_id
_entity_poly.type
_entity_poly.pdbx_seq_one_letter_code
_entity_poly.pdbx_strand_id
1 'polypeptide(L)'
;MIAVILAIVAYVFGLSWWQALHHSYYEPNDLWIPRAIDVVVAFWSFWVGSSIGSFLNVVAWRMPRGEGVNGRSYCPRCKNRLRARDNFPVFGWLALGGRCRTCRLPISPRYPIVEAAVGMSLTLVSIGQLYRLSLPGQPVHSHGGPLWAPIIDGPVLVILLFHVFAVAFAWAMGLVRLDRNPLPNRLVFTGLGTIVIAMLVFPMLMIVPWQNAATTAETWTGLSLYVNAGVRVLTSLAAAALIGRSLARAFCPSADPKADPLGKSTRRLIDVIAIVAVPSLLVGWQSVPAVTVIATLIAIPLRGIFRSPKRIGTDGLGAFALAMPIALTMQLIAWRWLLVQTWWPSGFNGGPWTILVWAAAILVVPVWLRDPEIKLPMPGPDSDLNQAEDEDEDDDDEDGNDELENEDGEPPDRRDQP
;
A
#
# COMPACT_ATOMS: atom_id res chain seq x y z
N MET A 1 -11.57 2.88 -23.82
CA MET A 1 -11.40 4.28 -24.27
C MET A 1 -12.74 4.95 -24.51
N ILE A 2 -13.59 4.44 -25.42
CA ILE A 2 -14.92 5.00 -25.69
C ILE A 2 -15.77 5.17 -24.41
N ALA A 3 -15.85 4.14 -23.56
CA ALA A 3 -16.60 4.22 -22.30
C ALA A 3 -16.09 5.34 -21.35
N VAL A 4 -14.79 5.61 -21.32
CA VAL A 4 -14.20 6.68 -20.50
C VAL A 4 -14.57 8.04 -21.07
N ILE A 5 -14.51 8.21 -22.39
CA ILE A 5 -14.93 9.44 -23.07
C ILE A 5 -16.42 9.69 -22.83
N LEU A 6 -17.27 8.66 -22.96
CA LEU A 6 -18.70 8.77 -22.69
C LEU A 6 -18.97 9.13 -21.22
N ALA A 7 -18.23 8.57 -20.26
CA ALA A 7 -18.35 8.92 -18.85
C ALA A 7 -17.94 10.38 -18.59
N ILE A 8 -16.86 10.87 -19.21
CA ILE A 8 -16.43 12.28 -19.10
C ILE A 8 -17.48 13.21 -19.69
N VAL A 9 -18.00 12.91 -20.87
CA VAL A 9 -19.06 13.71 -21.52
C VAL A 9 -20.33 13.70 -20.66
N ALA A 10 -20.75 12.55 -20.16
CA ALA A 10 -21.90 12.43 -19.27
C ALA A 10 -21.71 13.21 -17.97
N TYR A 11 -20.50 13.20 -17.39
CA TYR A 11 -20.18 13.99 -16.21
C TYR A 11 -20.20 15.49 -16.52
N VAL A 12 -19.46 15.96 -17.53
CA VAL A 12 -19.33 17.40 -17.81
C VAL A 12 -20.66 18.00 -18.21
N PHE A 13 -21.37 17.42 -19.18
CA PHE A 13 -22.60 18.01 -19.69
C PHE A 13 -23.83 17.57 -18.89
N GLY A 14 -23.91 16.30 -18.50
CA GLY A 14 -25.04 15.77 -17.75
C GLY A 14 -25.12 16.31 -16.33
N LEU A 15 -24.00 16.38 -15.61
CA LEU A 15 -24.00 16.95 -14.25
C LEU A 15 -24.26 18.47 -14.28
N SER A 16 -23.70 19.18 -15.27
CA SER A 16 -23.98 20.62 -15.45
C SER A 16 -25.45 20.88 -15.71
N TRP A 17 -26.08 20.10 -16.60
CA TRP A 17 -27.51 20.19 -16.85
C TRP A 17 -28.34 19.91 -15.59
N TRP A 18 -28.02 18.82 -14.89
CA TRP A 18 -28.72 18.44 -13.66
C TRP A 18 -28.59 19.48 -12.55
N GLN A 19 -27.39 20.06 -12.36
CA GLN A 19 -27.16 21.12 -11.40
C GLN A 19 -27.92 22.41 -11.77
N ALA A 20 -27.90 22.82 -13.04
CA ALA A 20 -28.63 24.00 -13.50
C ALA A 20 -30.14 23.88 -13.25
N LEU A 21 -30.74 22.69 -13.40
CA LEU A 21 -32.17 22.46 -13.11
C LEU A 21 -32.55 22.75 -11.65
N HIS A 22 -31.62 22.63 -10.70
CA HIS A 22 -31.88 22.81 -9.28
C HIS A 22 -31.48 24.22 -8.77
N HIS A 23 -30.99 25.10 -9.65
CA HIS A 23 -30.52 26.42 -9.29
C HIS A 23 -30.93 27.49 -10.30
N SER A 24 -31.79 28.42 -9.88
CA SER A 24 -32.35 29.48 -10.73
C SER A 24 -31.36 30.51 -11.28
N TYR A 25 -30.11 30.49 -10.81
CA TYR A 25 -29.08 31.49 -11.14
C TYR A 25 -28.01 30.99 -12.12
N TYR A 26 -28.01 29.71 -12.48
CA TYR A 26 -26.96 29.12 -13.32
C TYR A 26 -27.57 28.48 -14.56
N GLU A 27 -27.00 28.81 -15.71
CA GLU A 27 -27.24 28.06 -16.94
C GLU A 27 -26.26 26.87 -17.02
N PRO A 28 -26.58 25.82 -17.80
CA PRO A 28 -25.69 24.66 -17.94
C PRO A 28 -24.28 24.99 -18.44
N ASN A 29 -24.17 25.98 -19.32
CA ASN A 29 -22.90 26.50 -19.90
C ASN A 29 -21.97 27.10 -18.82
N ASP A 30 -22.51 27.72 -17.77
CA ASP A 30 -21.74 28.28 -16.64
C ASP A 30 -20.98 27.19 -15.87
N LEU A 31 -21.46 25.94 -15.93
CA LEU A 31 -20.97 24.83 -15.12
C LEU A 31 -19.99 23.92 -15.88
N TRP A 32 -19.86 24.06 -17.21
CA TRP A 32 -18.96 23.22 -18.02
C TRP A 32 -17.50 23.36 -17.59
N ILE A 33 -17.04 24.58 -17.33
CA ILE A 33 -15.65 24.85 -16.91
C ILE A 33 -15.37 24.20 -15.54
N PRO A 34 -16.16 24.44 -14.47
CA PRO A 34 -16.01 23.73 -13.20
C PRO A 34 -15.98 22.21 -13.34
N ARG A 35 -16.92 21.62 -14.11
CA ARG A 35 -16.93 20.16 -14.31
C ARG A 35 -15.72 19.66 -15.11
N ALA A 36 -15.23 20.43 -16.07
CA ALA A 36 -14.02 20.10 -16.81
C ALA A 36 -12.77 20.14 -15.90
N ILE A 37 -12.70 21.13 -14.99
CA ILE A 37 -11.63 21.20 -13.97
C ILE A 37 -11.65 19.94 -13.09
N ASP A 38 -12.82 19.49 -12.64
CA ASP A 38 -12.95 18.26 -11.84
C ASP A 38 -12.37 17.04 -12.59
N VAL A 39 -12.67 16.91 -13.89
CA VAL A 39 -12.13 15.84 -14.74
C VAL A 39 -10.61 15.93 -14.88
N VAL A 40 -10.08 17.14 -15.11
CA VAL A 40 -8.63 17.37 -15.24
C VAL A 40 -7.91 17.00 -13.94
N VAL A 41 -8.42 17.45 -12.79
CA VAL A 41 -7.83 17.16 -11.47
C VAL A 41 -7.89 15.67 -11.17
N ALA A 42 -9.01 15.00 -11.43
CA ALA A 42 -9.16 13.56 -11.23
C ALA A 42 -8.22 12.77 -12.14
N PHE A 43 -8.15 13.12 -13.42
CA PHE A 43 -7.27 12.46 -14.38
C PHE A 43 -5.80 12.63 -14.01
N TRP A 44 -5.38 13.85 -13.69
CA TRP A 44 -4.01 14.15 -13.28
C TRP A 44 -3.63 13.40 -11.99
N SER A 45 -4.50 13.43 -10.99
CA SER A 45 -4.28 12.72 -9.72
C SER A 45 -4.18 11.22 -9.92
N PHE A 46 -5.03 10.64 -10.79
CA PHE A 46 -4.99 9.22 -11.12
C PHE A 46 -3.73 8.84 -11.87
N TRP A 47 -3.28 9.67 -12.82
CA TRP A 47 -2.06 9.43 -13.56
C TRP A 47 -0.82 9.47 -12.66
N VAL A 48 -0.72 10.46 -11.78
CA VAL A 48 0.37 10.53 -10.78
C VAL A 48 0.29 9.34 -9.81
N GLY A 49 -0.90 9.05 -9.28
CA GLY A 49 -1.09 7.95 -8.33
C GLY A 49 -0.80 6.56 -8.93
N SER A 50 -1.21 6.33 -10.17
CA SER A 50 -0.91 5.08 -10.88
C SER A 50 0.57 4.97 -11.26
N SER A 51 1.25 6.09 -11.53
CA SER A 51 2.71 6.12 -11.69
C SER A 51 3.44 5.74 -10.40
N ILE A 52 2.97 6.23 -9.25
CA ILE A 52 3.44 5.77 -7.93
C ILE A 52 3.19 4.27 -7.78
N GLY A 53 1.98 3.79 -8.10
CA GLY A 53 1.67 2.35 -8.07
C GLY A 53 2.60 1.49 -8.94
N SER A 54 2.98 1.99 -10.11
CA SER A 54 3.94 1.33 -11.00
C SER A 54 5.33 1.23 -10.36
N PHE A 55 5.80 2.31 -9.72
CA PHE A 55 7.02 2.31 -8.94
C PHE A 55 6.95 1.35 -7.73
N LEU A 56 5.81 1.29 -7.05
CA LEU A 56 5.63 0.40 -5.90
C LEU A 56 5.73 -1.09 -6.27
N ASN A 57 5.36 -1.48 -7.50
CA ASN A 57 5.62 -2.84 -7.98
C ASN A 57 7.14 -3.15 -8.02
N VAL A 58 7.97 -2.18 -8.40
CA VAL A 58 9.43 -2.33 -8.39
C VAL A 58 9.94 -2.46 -6.96
N VAL A 59 9.46 -1.60 -6.06
CA VAL A 59 9.82 -1.63 -4.64
C VAL A 59 9.47 -2.98 -4.00
N ALA A 60 8.25 -3.46 -4.21
CA ALA A 60 7.76 -4.71 -3.65
C ALA A 60 8.53 -5.93 -4.18
N TRP A 61 9.02 -5.88 -5.42
CA TRP A 61 9.82 -6.94 -6.00
C TRP A 61 11.29 -6.92 -5.53
N ARG A 62 11.94 -5.75 -5.57
CA ARG A 62 13.39 -5.64 -5.43
C ARG A 62 13.88 -5.54 -4.00
N MET A 63 13.22 -4.73 -3.16
CA MET A 63 13.72 -4.48 -1.80
C MET A 63 13.78 -5.73 -0.91
N PRO A 64 12.81 -6.67 -0.95
CA PRO A 64 12.95 -7.92 -0.21
C PRO A 64 14.12 -8.80 -0.66
N ARG A 65 14.61 -8.63 -1.89
CA ARG A 65 15.76 -9.34 -2.45
C ARG A 65 17.10 -8.63 -2.19
N GLY A 66 17.08 -7.51 -1.46
CA GLY A 66 18.27 -6.69 -1.24
C GLY A 66 18.73 -5.90 -2.46
N GLU A 67 17.95 -5.92 -3.55
CA GLU A 67 18.27 -5.20 -4.78
C GLU A 67 17.95 -3.70 -4.66
N GLY A 68 18.72 -2.87 -5.36
CA GLY A 68 18.44 -1.44 -5.47
C GLY A 68 17.18 -1.15 -6.30
N VAL A 69 16.48 -0.06 -5.96
CA VAL A 69 15.30 0.40 -6.71
C VAL A 69 15.65 1.07 -8.05
N ASN A 70 16.94 1.31 -8.32
CA ASN A 70 17.44 1.95 -9.53
C ASN A 70 17.44 0.99 -10.73
N GLY A 71 17.14 1.51 -11.93
CA GLY A 71 17.24 0.78 -13.19
C GLY A 71 15.94 0.75 -13.99
N ARG A 72 16.02 0.34 -15.26
CA ARG A 72 14.87 0.33 -16.17
C ARG A 72 13.98 -0.90 -15.95
N SER A 73 12.68 -0.75 -16.18
CA SER A 73 11.73 -1.88 -16.24
C SER A 73 12.08 -2.81 -17.39
N TYR A 74 12.03 -4.12 -17.15
CA TYR A 74 12.31 -5.16 -18.14
C TYR A 74 11.22 -6.24 -18.10
N CYS A 75 11.04 -6.92 -19.23
CA CYS A 75 10.15 -8.08 -19.28
C CYS A 75 10.74 -9.22 -18.43
N PRO A 76 9.98 -9.84 -17.51
CA PRO A 76 10.51 -10.92 -16.67
C PRO A 76 10.87 -12.18 -17.46
N ARG A 77 10.32 -12.36 -18.68
CA ARG A 77 10.53 -13.52 -19.54
C ARG A 77 11.73 -13.34 -20.47
N CYS A 78 11.67 -12.36 -21.38
CA CYS A 78 12.72 -12.16 -22.38
C CYS A 78 13.79 -11.16 -21.95
N LYS A 79 13.69 -10.58 -20.74
CA LYS A 79 14.61 -9.58 -20.18
C LYS A 79 14.81 -8.32 -21.03
N ASN A 80 14.08 -8.17 -22.14
CA ASN A 80 14.13 -6.97 -22.96
C ASN A 80 13.61 -5.76 -22.18
N ARG A 81 14.25 -4.61 -22.39
CA ARG A 81 13.88 -3.34 -21.76
C ARG A 81 12.55 -2.84 -22.31
N LEU A 82 11.65 -2.43 -21.43
CA LEU A 82 10.37 -1.82 -21.84
C LEU A 82 10.61 -0.39 -22.34
N ARG A 83 9.96 0.01 -23.44
CA ARG A 83 10.03 1.39 -23.91
C ARG A 83 9.14 2.26 -23.02
N ALA A 84 9.42 3.56 -22.93
CA ALA A 84 8.63 4.49 -22.10
C ALA A 84 7.12 4.43 -22.40
N ARG A 85 6.73 4.34 -23.68
CA ARG A 85 5.32 4.19 -24.10
C ARG A 85 4.65 2.89 -23.62
N ASP A 86 5.42 1.84 -23.37
CA ASP A 86 4.91 0.55 -22.86
C ASP A 86 4.71 0.60 -21.34
N ASN A 87 5.28 1.62 -20.68
CA ASN A 87 5.27 1.81 -19.24
C ASN A 87 4.26 2.88 -18.79
N PHE A 88 3.32 3.27 -19.67
CA PHE A 88 2.23 4.16 -19.27
C PHE A 88 1.31 3.37 -18.31
N PRO A 89 1.14 3.78 -17.04
CA PRO A 89 0.42 2.99 -16.05
C PRO A 89 -0.99 2.64 -16.51
N VAL A 90 -1.41 1.39 -16.30
CA VAL A 90 -2.70 0.81 -16.73
C VAL A 90 -2.86 0.72 -18.26
N PHE A 91 -2.75 1.85 -18.97
CA PHE A 91 -3.03 1.95 -20.40
C PHE A 91 -1.97 1.27 -21.28
N GLY A 92 -0.70 1.22 -20.85
CA GLY A 92 0.35 0.50 -21.56
C GLY A 92 0.06 -1.00 -21.66
N TRP A 93 -0.42 -1.61 -20.56
CA TRP A 93 -0.81 -3.02 -20.55
C TRP A 93 -2.05 -3.27 -21.41
N LEU A 94 -3.05 -2.38 -21.34
CA LEU A 94 -4.27 -2.46 -22.17
C LEU A 94 -3.95 -2.34 -23.67
N ALA A 95 -3.09 -1.38 -24.05
CA ALA A 95 -2.68 -1.17 -25.44
C ALA A 95 -1.87 -2.36 -26.01
N LEU A 96 -1.15 -3.07 -25.15
CA LEU A 96 -0.40 -4.27 -25.50
C LEU A 96 -1.25 -5.56 -25.50
N GLY A 97 -2.54 -5.48 -25.15
CA GLY A 97 -3.41 -6.64 -25.01
C GLY A 97 -2.92 -7.64 -23.95
N GLY A 98 -2.23 -7.13 -22.93
CA GLY A 98 -1.65 -7.94 -21.85
C GLY A 98 -0.49 -8.85 -22.27
N ARG A 99 0.19 -8.58 -23.40
CA ARG A 99 1.32 -9.38 -23.89
C ARG A 99 2.56 -8.52 -24.11
N CYS A 100 3.75 -9.07 -23.86
CA CYS A 100 5.00 -8.36 -24.15
C CYS A 100 5.12 -8.09 -25.65
N ARG A 101 5.48 -6.87 -26.05
CA ARG A 101 5.62 -6.52 -27.48
C ARG A 101 6.68 -7.39 -28.20
N THR A 102 7.76 -7.75 -27.52
CA THR A 102 8.87 -8.50 -28.13
C THR A 102 8.61 -10.00 -28.14
N CYS A 103 8.38 -10.62 -26.99
CA CYS A 103 8.23 -12.08 -26.91
C CYS A 103 6.77 -12.57 -26.97
N ARG A 104 5.78 -11.67 -27.02
CA ARG A 104 4.33 -11.96 -27.03
C ARG A 104 3.81 -12.81 -25.86
N LEU A 105 4.65 -13.14 -24.88
CA LEU A 105 4.25 -13.84 -23.68
C LEU A 105 3.35 -12.94 -22.79
N PRO A 106 2.39 -13.53 -22.08
CA PRO A 106 1.46 -12.78 -21.24
C PRO A 106 2.17 -12.07 -20.10
N ILE A 107 1.79 -10.81 -19.87
CA ILE A 107 2.18 -10.00 -18.71
C ILE A 107 1.08 -10.12 -17.66
N SER A 108 1.46 -10.43 -16.42
CA SER A 108 0.50 -10.62 -15.33
C SER A 108 -0.44 -9.42 -15.16
N PRO A 109 -1.77 -9.63 -15.03
CA PRO A 109 -2.72 -8.55 -14.78
C PRO A 109 -2.53 -7.92 -13.39
N ARG A 110 -1.73 -8.54 -12.51
CA ARG A 110 -1.39 -7.96 -11.20
C ARG A 110 -0.81 -6.55 -11.32
N TYR A 111 0.07 -6.30 -12.29
CA TYR A 111 0.72 -4.99 -12.46
C TYR A 111 -0.30 -3.86 -12.71
N PRO A 112 -1.15 -3.93 -13.76
CA PRO A 112 -2.15 -2.87 -14.00
C PRO A 112 -3.22 -2.81 -12.89
N ILE A 113 -3.54 -3.91 -12.22
CA ILE A 113 -4.47 -3.89 -11.06
C ILE A 113 -3.87 -3.09 -9.91
N VAL A 114 -2.59 -3.31 -9.57
CA VAL A 114 -1.91 -2.54 -8.51
C VAL A 114 -1.81 -1.07 -8.90
N GLU A 115 -1.46 -0.76 -10.14
CA GLU A 115 -1.41 0.63 -10.64
C GLU A 115 -2.77 1.33 -10.52
N ALA A 116 -3.85 0.64 -10.91
CA ALA A 116 -5.21 1.17 -10.79
C ALA A 116 -5.67 1.32 -9.33
N ALA A 117 -5.36 0.36 -8.46
CA ALA A 117 -5.76 0.39 -7.05
C ALA A 117 -5.05 1.52 -6.28
N VAL A 118 -3.72 1.65 -6.44
CA VAL A 118 -2.94 2.75 -5.85
C VAL A 118 -3.37 4.08 -6.46
N GLY A 119 -3.54 4.15 -7.79
CA GLY A 119 -4.03 5.34 -8.49
C GLY A 119 -5.39 5.80 -7.97
N MET A 120 -6.33 4.89 -7.77
CA MET A 120 -7.65 5.19 -7.23
C MET A 120 -7.56 5.67 -5.78
N SER A 121 -6.82 4.97 -4.90
CA SER A 121 -6.62 5.39 -3.51
C SER A 121 -6.10 6.82 -3.40
N LEU A 122 -5.05 7.14 -4.15
CA LEU A 122 -4.42 8.46 -4.10
C LEU A 122 -5.31 9.53 -4.74
N THR A 123 -6.04 9.21 -5.81
CA THR A 123 -7.02 10.13 -6.42
C THR A 123 -8.13 10.50 -5.45
N LEU A 124 -8.68 9.52 -4.74
CA LEU A 124 -9.74 9.75 -3.76
C LEU A 124 -9.26 10.64 -2.60
N VAL A 125 -8.04 10.42 -2.10
CA VAL A 125 -7.43 11.28 -1.09
C VAL A 125 -7.20 12.69 -1.63
N SER A 126 -6.65 12.84 -2.83
CA SER A 126 -6.42 14.14 -3.47
C SER A 126 -7.71 14.93 -3.65
N ILE A 127 -8.76 14.32 -4.20
CA ILE A 127 -10.06 14.98 -4.38
C ILE A 127 -10.65 15.35 -3.02
N GLY A 128 -10.64 14.43 -2.04
CA GLY A 128 -11.17 14.69 -0.70
C GLY A 128 -10.53 15.90 -0.01
N GLN A 129 -9.22 16.11 -0.21
CA GLN A 129 -8.48 17.21 0.42
C GLN A 129 -8.52 18.51 -0.39
N LEU A 130 -8.34 18.47 -1.72
CA LEU A 130 -8.35 19.67 -2.57
C LEU A 130 -9.72 20.34 -2.62
N TYR A 131 -10.81 19.57 -2.46
CA TYR A 131 -12.17 20.09 -2.33
C TYR A 131 -12.60 20.26 -0.86
N ARG A 132 -11.65 20.14 0.09
CA ARG A 132 -11.86 20.33 1.54
C ARG A 132 -13.04 19.53 2.10
N LEU A 133 -13.32 18.37 1.52
CA LEU A 133 -14.43 17.48 1.89
C LEU A 133 -14.07 16.65 3.12
N SER A 134 -12.81 16.23 3.22
CA SER A 134 -12.43 15.18 4.14
C SER A 134 -11.67 15.65 5.38
N LEU A 135 -10.86 16.71 5.30
CA LEU A 135 -10.05 17.17 6.43
C LEU A 135 -10.91 17.81 7.53
N PRO A 136 -10.77 17.37 8.80
CA PRO A 136 -11.32 18.08 9.94
C PRO A 136 -10.81 19.52 10.09
N GLY A 137 -11.60 20.38 10.75
CA GLY A 137 -11.19 21.73 11.13
C GLY A 137 -11.08 22.74 9.98
N GLN A 138 -11.13 22.29 8.73
CA GLN A 138 -11.20 23.18 7.57
C GLN A 138 -12.61 23.76 7.41
N PRO A 139 -12.79 25.03 7.03
CA PRO A 139 -14.09 25.51 6.62
C PRO A 139 -14.52 24.74 5.36
N VAL A 140 -15.69 24.09 5.41
CA VAL A 140 -16.32 23.62 4.16
C VAL A 140 -16.60 24.85 3.33
N HIS A 141 -16.46 24.74 2.00
CA HIS A 141 -16.82 25.80 1.06
C HIS A 141 -18.07 26.55 1.53
N SER A 142 -17.91 27.83 1.86
CA SER A 142 -19.02 28.74 2.18
C SER A 142 -19.93 28.99 0.97
N HIS A 143 -19.49 28.58 -0.23
CA HIS A 143 -20.18 28.71 -1.51
C HIS A 143 -20.63 27.34 -2.01
N GLY A 144 -21.29 26.54 -1.16
CA GLY A 144 -21.77 25.19 -1.45
C GLY A 144 -22.88 25.15 -2.52
N GLY A 145 -22.54 25.51 -3.76
CA GLY A 145 -23.39 25.47 -4.94
C GLY A 145 -22.67 24.85 -6.14
N PRO A 146 -23.30 24.88 -7.33
CA PRO A 146 -22.79 24.23 -8.55
C PRO A 146 -21.39 24.67 -9.01
N LEU A 147 -20.97 25.87 -8.64
CA LEU A 147 -19.66 26.46 -8.96
C LEU A 147 -18.54 26.03 -7.99
N TRP A 148 -18.64 24.86 -7.35
CA TRP A 148 -17.55 24.36 -6.53
C TRP A 148 -16.25 24.29 -7.36
N ALA A 149 -15.10 24.46 -6.70
CA ALA A 149 -13.81 24.36 -7.38
C ALA A 149 -12.75 23.92 -6.36
N PRO A 150 -11.72 23.18 -6.81
CA PRO A 150 -10.62 22.80 -5.94
C PRO A 150 -9.86 24.05 -5.46
N ILE A 151 -9.53 24.09 -4.17
CA ILE A 151 -8.72 25.16 -3.60
C ILE A 151 -7.30 24.65 -3.43
N ILE A 152 -6.36 25.32 -4.08
CA ILE A 152 -4.93 25.01 -4.01
C ILE A 152 -4.29 26.00 -3.03
N ASP A 153 -4.26 25.63 -1.75
CA ASP A 153 -3.53 26.37 -0.74
C ASP A 153 -2.28 25.60 -0.27
N GLY A 154 -1.23 26.34 0.07
CA GLY A 154 0.05 25.77 0.50
C GLY A 154 -0.10 24.73 1.62
N PRO A 155 -0.79 25.04 2.73
CA PRO A 155 -1.03 24.07 3.81
C PRO A 155 -1.71 22.78 3.35
N VAL A 156 -2.82 22.87 2.59
CA VAL A 156 -3.50 21.68 2.05
C VAL A 156 -2.58 20.87 1.12
N LEU A 157 -1.77 21.52 0.28
CA LEU A 157 -0.81 20.80 -0.57
C LEU A 157 0.24 20.04 0.25
N VAL A 158 0.80 20.65 1.30
CA VAL A 158 1.79 19.97 2.17
C VAL A 158 1.13 18.80 2.91
N ILE A 159 -0.09 18.98 3.44
CA ILE A 159 -0.87 17.92 4.06
C ILE A 159 -1.18 16.80 3.06
N LEU A 160 -1.52 17.15 1.81
CA LEU A 160 -1.80 16.18 0.76
C LEU A 160 -0.57 15.35 0.41
N LEU A 161 0.59 16.00 0.22
CA LEU A 161 1.84 15.29 -0.05
C LEU A 161 2.21 14.32 1.08
N PHE A 162 2.01 14.74 2.33
CA PHE A 162 2.22 13.89 3.50
C PHE A 162 1.29 12.65 3.50
N HIS A 163 -0.01 12.84 3.24
CA HIS A 163 -0.97 11.74 3.17
C HIS A 163 -0.71 10.81 1.97
N VAL A 164 -0.38 11.37 0.81
CA VAL A 164 -0.03 10.61 -0.40
C VAL A 164 1.19 9.73 -0.12
N PHE A 165 2.23 10.27 0.51
CA PHE A 165 3.41 9.51 0.88
C PHE A 165 3.05 8.37 1.84
N ALA A 166 2.31 8.65 2.91
CA ALA A 166 1.96 7.65 3.91
C ALA A 166 1.05 6.54 3.35
N VAL A 167 0.06 6.88 2.52
CA VAL A 167 -0.80 5.89 1.84
C VAL A 167 0.01 5.06 0.84
N ALA A 168 0.90 5.67 0.06
CA ALA A 168 1.80 4.95 -0.84
C ALA A 168 2.75 4.02 -0.08
N PHE A 169 3.26 4.46 1.08
CA PHE A 169 4.10 3.65 1.95
C PHE A 169 3.34 2.45 2.54
N ALA A 170 2.09 2.64 2.97
CA ALA A 170 1.21 1.55 3.40
C ALA A 170 0.95 0.54 2.25
N TRP A 171 0.72 1.03 1.02
CA TRP A 171 0.62 0.18 -0.17
C TRP A 171 1.92 -0.60 -0.42
N ALA A 172 3.09 0.02 -0.28
CA ALA A 172 4.37 -0.66 -0.45
C ALA A 172 4.53 -1.86 0.51
N MET A 173 4.24 -1.65 1.81
CA MET A 173 4.27 -2.73 2.80
C MET A 173 3.23 -3.82 2.51
N GLY A 174 2.02 -3.41 2.11
CA GLY A 174 0.96 -4.34 1.71
C GLY A 174 1.36 -5.23 0.54
N LEU A 175 1.98 -4.67 -0.49
CA LEU A 175 2.42 -5.41 -1.68
C LEU A 175 3.59 -6.36 -1.38
N VAL A 176 4.53 -5.96 -0.52
CA VAL A 176 5.62 -6.84 -0.05
C VAL A 176 5.06 -8.05 0.68
N ARG A 177 4.14 -7.82 1.63
CA ARG A 177 3.51 -8.90 2.42
C ARG A 177 2.55 -9.75 1.60
N LEU A 178 1.91 -9.20 0.57
CA LEU A 178 1.10 -9.96 -0.38
C LEU A 178 1.92 -11.08 -1.04
N ASP A 179 3.21 -10.85 -1.27
CA ASP A 179 4.16 -11.84 -1.79
C ASP A 179 4.81 -12.71 -0.70
N ARG A 180 4.29 -12.66 0.54
CA ARG A 180 4.78 -13.36 1.73
C ARG A 180 6.22 -13.03 2.14
N ASN A 181 6.83 -12.03 1.52
CA ASN A 181 8.15 -11.57 1.93
C ASN A 181 8.07 -10.88 3.31
N PRO A 182 9.09 -10.98 4.17
CA PRO A 182 9.19 -10.14 5.34
C PRO A 182 9.39 -8.68 4.93
N LEU A 183 8.95 -7.72 5.75
CA LEU A 183 9.20 -6.32 5.44
C LEU A 183 10.71 -6.01 5.52
N PRO A 184 11.29 -5.37 4.48
CA PRO A 184 12.69 -4.94 4.52
C PRO A 184 12.89 -3.85 5.58
N ASN A 185 13.88 -4.01 6.44
CA ASN A 185 14.18 -3.02 7.49
C ASN A 185 14.40 -1.62 6.90
N ARG A 186 15.12 -1.53 5.76
CA ARG A 186 15.36 -0.26 5.06
C ARG A 186 14.04 0.42 4.71
N LEU A 187 13.07 -0.30 4.13
CA LEU A 187 11.74 0.23 3.81
C LEU A 187 11.05 0.79 5.05
N VAL A 188 10.99 0.00 6.12
CA VAL A 188 10.26 0.33 7.34
C VAL A 188 10.87 1.56 8.02
N PHE A 189 12.19 1.55 8.25
CA PHE A 189 12.87 2.65 8.93
C PHE A 189 12.82 3.95 8.12
N THR A 190 13.05 3.91 6.81
CA THR A 190 12.99 5.12 5.99
C THR A 190 11.58 5.69 5.92
N GLY A 191 10.57 4.83 5.75
CA GLY A 191 9.18 5.29 5.61
C GLY A 191 8.61 5.82 6.93
N LEU A 192 8.68 5.03 8.01
CA LEU A 192 8.21 5.48 9.32
C LEU A 192 9.03 6.65 9.86
N GLY A 193 10.35 6.64 9.67
CA GLY A 193 11.21 7.75 10.02
C GLY A 193 10.82 9.04 9.30
N THR A 194 10.52 8.98 8.00
CA THR A 194 10.05 10.14 7.23
C THR A 194 8.72 10.67 7.76
N ILE A 195 7.75 9.79 8.08
CA ILE A 195 6.45 10.20 8.64
C ILE A 195 6.64 10.90 9.99
N VAL A 196 7.42 10.27 10.88
CA VAL A 196 7.67 10.79 12.24
C VAL A 196 8.42 12.12 12.19
N ILE A 197 9.51 12.20 11.42
CA ILE A 197 10.30 13.43 11.28
C ILE A 197 9.43 14.54 10.68
N ALA A 198 8.64 14.26 9.65
CA ALA A 198 7.74 15.23 9.06
C ALA A 198 6.74 15.78 10.10
N MET A 199 6.13 14.91 10.92
CA MET A 199 5.20 15.33 11.97
C MET A 199 5.88 16.18 13.07
N LEU A 200 7.12 15.86 13.44
CA LEU A 200 7.85 16.59 14.47
C LEU A 200 8.38 17.94 13.97
N VAL A 201 8.82 18.00 12.72
CA VAL A 201 9.32 19.24 12.09
C VAL A 201 8.16 20.16 11.69
N PHE A 202 7.06 19.58 11.20
CA PHE A 202 5.85 20.29 10.79
C PHE A 202 4.63 19.78 11.58
N PRO A 203 4.47 20.17 12.86
CA PRO A 203 3.33 19.77 13.69
C PRO A 203 1.95 20.05 13.08
N MET A 204 1.85 21.03 12.18
CA MET A 204 0.64 21.33 11.39
C MET A 204 0.13 20.15 10.54
N LEU A 205 0.98 19.15 10.26
CA LEU A 205 0.58 17.91 9.59
C LEU A 205 -0.35 17.04 10.45
N MET A 206 -0.35 17.26 11.77
CA MET A 206 -1.25 16.60 12.70
C MET A 206 -2.59 17.33 12.72
N ILE A 207 -3.50 16.92 11.85
CA ILE A 207 -4.81 17.56 11.74
C ILE A 207 -5.62 17.46 13.04
N VAL A 208 -5.43 16.38 13.80
CA VAL A 208 -6.08 16.16 15.10
C VAL A 208 -5.01 16.18 16.19
N PRO A 209 -5.13 17.06 17.21
CA PRO A 209 -4.17 17.16 18.29
C PRO A 209 -4.25 15.93 19.21
N TRP A 210 -3.23 15.74 20.05
CA TRP A 210 -3.23 14.66 21.03
C TRP A 210 -4.32 14.82 22.10
N GLN A 211 -4.49 16.02 22.67
CA GLN A 211 -5.53 16.34 23.65
C GLN A 211 -6.85 16.69 22.98
N ASN A 212 -7.92 16.04 23.44
CA ASN A 212 -9.29 16.40 23.10
C ASN A 212 -9.73 17.51 24.04
N ALA A 213 -9.66 18.76 23.62
CA ALA A 213 -10.39 19.79 24.33
C ALA A 213 -10.76 20.95 23.41
N ALA A 214 -12.02 21.32 23.47
CA ALA A 214 -12.57 22.58 23.01
C ALA A 214 -11.99 23.81 23.77
N THR A 215 -10.76 23.73 24.29
CA THR A 215 -10.15 24.77 25.13
C THR A 215 -8.85 25.26 24.51
N THR A 216 -8.92 26.53 24.09
CA THR A 216 -7.87 27.52 23.83
C THR A 216 -6.95 27.29 22.62
N ALA A 217 -6.92 28.32 21.76
CA ALA A 217 -5.97 28.49 20.65
C ALA A 217 -4.50 28.43 21.11
N GLU A 218 -4.23 28.55 22.42
CA GLU A 218 -2.91 28.43 23.04
C GLU A 218 -2.25 27.06 22.85
N THR A 219 -3.04 26.00 22.64
CA THR A 219 -2.53 24.63 22.36
C THR A 219 -1.80 24.51 21.01
N TRP A 220 -1.94 25.49 20.12
CA TRP A 220 -1.32 25.51 18.78
C TRP A 220 -0.18 26.54 18.62
N THR A 221 0.32 27.12 19.72
CA THR A 221 1.34 28.19 19.65
C THR A 221 2.60 27.87 20.44
N GLY A 222 3.77 28.17 19.86
CA GLY A 222 5.06 28.03 20.55
C GLY A 222 5.41 26.59 20.95
N LEU A 223 5.94 26.41 22.16
CA LEU A 223 6.45 25.12 22.66
C LEU A 223 5.36 24.04 22.83
N SER A 224 4.11 24.44 23.13
CA SER A 224 3.00 23.50 23.37
C SER A 224 2.67 22.66 22.14
N LEU A 225 2.82 23.24 20.93
CA LEU A 225 2.58 22.57 19.66
C LEU A 225 3.56 21.40 19.42
N TYR A 226 4.85 21.60 19.71
CA TYR A 226 5.87 20.58 19.55
C TYR A 226 5.78 19.49 20.63
N VAL A 227 5.40 19.86 21.86
CA VAL A 227 5.10 18.87 22.91
C VAL A 227 3.91 18.00 22.50
N ASN A 228 2.84 18.61 21.96
CA ASN A 228 1.70 17.87 21.42
C ASN A 228 2.14 16.89 20.33
N ALA A 229 3.04 17.32 19.43
CA ALA A 229 3.60 16.47 18.38
C ALA A 229 4.39 15.27 18.92
N GLY A 230 5.26 15.52 19.90
CA GLY A 230 6.01 14.46 20.55
C GLY A 230 5.08 13.43 21.21
N VAL A 231 4.11 13.88 22.00
CA VAL A 231 3.16 13.00 22.69
C VAL A 231 2.26 12.26 21.69
N ARG A 232 1.85 12.91 20.60
CA ARG A 232 1.09 12.28 19.52
C ARG A 232 1.85 11.13 18.88
N VAL A 233 3.10 11.35 18.49
CA VAL A 233 3.96 10.29 17.93
C VAL A 233 4.14 9.15 18.93
N LEU A 234 4.45 9.46 20.20
CA LEU A 234 4.67 8.46 21.23
C LEU A 234 3.42 7.60 21.47
N THR A 235 2.25 8.23 21.62
CA THR A 235 0.99 7.52 21.87
C THR A 235 0.53 6.71 20.65
N SER A 236 0.76 7.19 19.44
CA SER A 236 0.49 6.43 18.21
C SER A 236 1.39 5.20 18.09
N LEU A 237 2.70 5.32 18.33
CA LEU A 237 3.61 4.17 18.29
C LEU A 237 3.28 3.15 19.40
N ALA A 238 2.94 3.62 20.61
CA ALA A 238 2.48 2.76 21.69
C ALA A 238 1.18 2.03 21.32
N ALA A 239 0.20 2.73 20.75
CA ALA A 239 -1.06 2.13 20.29
C ALA A 239 -0.81 1.09 19.19
N ALA A 240 0.08 1.37 18.23
CA ALA A 240 0.43 0.42 17.19
C ALA A 240 1.08 -0.86 17.75
N ALA A 241 1.96 -0.73 18.75
CA ALA A 241 2.57 -1.87 19.42
C ALA A 241 1.54 -2.70 20.20
N LEU A 242 0.65 -2.05 20.95
CA LEU A 242 -0.43 -2.71 21.71
C LEU A 242 -1.41 -3.44 20.78
N ILE A 243 -1.87 -2.77 19.73
CA ILE A 243 -2.76 -3.36 18.73
C ILE A 243 -2.04 -4.51 18.02
N GLY A 244 -0.81 -4.32 17.55
CA GLY A 244 -0.05 -5.39 16.89
C GLY A 244 0.13 -6.62 17.78
N ARG A 245 0.39 -6.42 19.08
CA ARG A 245 0.45 -7.52 20.05
C ARG A 245 -0.91 -8.21 20.27
N SER A 246 -2.00 -7.45 20.28
CA SER A 246 -3.35 -8.03 20.37
C SER A 246 -3.71 -8.87 19.12
N LEU A 247 -3.21 -8.47 17.95
CA LEU A 247 -3.36 -9.18 16.68
C LEU A 247 -2.44 -10.42 16.55
N ALA A 248 -1.46 -10.57 17.44
CA ALA A 248 -0.50 -11.68 17.39
C ALA A 248 -1.20 -13.05 17.42
N ARG A 249 -2.28 -13.21 18.19
CA ARG A 249 -3.03 -14.48 18.23
C ARG A 249 -3.62 -14.88 16.87
N ALA A 250 -3.99 -13.90 16.05
CA ALA A 250 -4.56 -14.15 14.73
C ALA A 250 -3.47 -14.44 13.69
N PHE A 251 -2.38 -13.65 13.67
CA PHE A 251 -1.41 -13.71 12.57
C PHE A 251 -0.08 -14.40 12.92
N CYS A 252 0.28 -14.43 14.20
CA CYS A 252 1.59 -14.88 14.70
C CYS A 252 1.44 -15.64 16.05
N PRO A 253 0.67 -16.75 16.13
CA PRO A 253 0.29 -17.37 17.40
C PRO A 253 1.49 -17.91 18.21
N SER A 254 2.61 -18.20 17.55
CA SER A 254 3.86 -18.69 18.17
C SER A 254 4.89 -17.59 18.45
N ALA A 255 4.53 -16.31 18.33
CA ALA A 255 5.49 -15.21 18.51
C ALA A 255 5.83 -15.03 19.99
N ASP A 256 7.11 -15.22 20.33
CA ASP A 256 7.67 -14.89 21.63
C ASP A 256 8.92 -14.01 21.46
N PRO A 257 8.79 -12.68 21.56
CA PRO A 257 9.93 -11.76 21.42
C PRO A 257 11.00 -11.91 22.50
N LYS A 258 10.67 -12.53 23.65
CA LYS A 258 11.63 -12.71 24.75
C LYS A 258 12.46 -13.96 24.55
N ALA A 259 11.82 -15.06 24.12
CA ALA A 259 12.49 -16.33 23.90
C ALA A 259 13.20 -16.39 22.53
N ASP A 260 12.60 -15.81 21.49
CA ASP A 260 13.14 -15.85 20.12
C ASP A 260 13.03 -14.48 19.42
N PRO A 261 13.92 -13.52 19.75
CA PRO A 261 13.84 -12.15 19.23
C PRO A 261 14.06 -12.06 17.71
N LEU A 262 14.78 -13.02 17.12
CA LEU A 262 15.08 -13.07 15.68
C LEU A 262 14.22 -14.10 14.92
N GLY A 263 13.29 -14.74 15.62
CA GLY A 263 12.40 -15.77 15.10
C GLY A 263 11.51 -15.31 13.97
N LYS A 264 11.15 -16.24 13.09
CA LYS A 264 10.21 -15.99 11.97
C LYS A 264 8.86 -15.45 12.48
N SER A 265 8.37 -15.97 13.61
CA SER A 265 7.09 -15.55 14.21
C SER A 265 7.18 -14.15 14.84
N THR A 266 8.29 -13.88 15.55
CA THR A 266 8.60 -12.55 16.09
C THR A 266 8.75 -11.50 14.99
N ARG A 267 9.36 -11.86 13.85
CA ARG A 267 9.45 -10.99 12.68
C ARG A 267 8.09 -10.66 12.07
N ARG A 268 7.17 -11.63 11.98
CA ARG A 268 5.78 -11.36 11.55
C ARG A 268 5.07 -10.41 12.52
N LEU A 269 5.31 -10.52 13.83
CA LEU A 269 4.76 -9.57 14.81
C LEU A 269 5.30 -8.14 14.58
N ILE A 270 6.60 -8.00 14.32
CA ILE A 270 7.21 -6.71 13.97
C ILE A 270 6.57 -6.14 12.70
N ASP A 271 6.34 -6.96 11.68
CA ASP A 271 5.67 -6.55 10.45
C ASP A 271 4.25 -6.04 10.72
N VAL A 272 3.47 -6.74 11.56
CA VAL A 272 2.12 -6.30 11.97
C VAL A 272 2.18 -4.92 12.65
N ILE A 273 3.12 -4.73 13.60
CA ILE A 273 3.27 -3.46 14.30
C ILE A 273 3.63 -2.33 13.31
N ALA A 274 4.53 -2.59 12.37
CA ALA A 274 4.93 -1.61 11.35
C ALA A 274 3.75 -1.22 10.42
N ILE A 275 2.93 -2.19 10.02
CA ILE A 275 1.73 -1.96 9.20
C ILE A 275 0.71 -1.09 9.95
N VAL A 276 0.48 -1.35 11.24
CA VAL A 276 -0.47 -0.58 12.08
C VAL A 276 0.09 0.80 12.46
N ALA A 277 1.42 0.96 12.52
CA ALA A 277 2.06 2.22 12.88
C ALA A 277 1.70 3.36 11.92
N VAL A 278 1.59 3.09 10.62
CA VAL A 278 1.24 4.12 9.62
C VAL A 278 -0.14 4.74 9.86
N PRO A 279 -1.25 4.00 9.87
CA PRO A 279 -2.55 4.59 10.19
C PRO A 279 -2.58 5.16 11.61
N SER A 280 -1.88 4.55 12.58
CA SER A 280 -1.82 5.09 13.93
C SER A 280 -1.19 6.48 14.01
N LEU A 281 -0.10 6.72 13.27
CA LEU A 281 0.54 8.04 13.18
C LEU A 281 -0.35 9.06 12.47
N LEU A 282 -1.00 8.66 11.38
CA LEU A 282 -1.81 9.55 10.56
C LEU A 282 -3.11 9.99 11.25
N VAL A 283 -3.92 9.01 11.66
CA VAL A 283 -5.29 9.28 12.13
C VAL A 283 -5.37 9.29 13.65
N GLY A 284 -4.36 8.74 14.32
CA GLY A 284 -4.22 8.76 15.77
C GLY A 284 -4.48 7.47 16.48
N TRP A 285 -4.04 7.47 17.75
CA TRP A 285 -4.30 6.38 18.69
C TRP A 285 -5.81 6.14 18.91
N GLN A 286 -6.66 7.17 18.83
CA GLN A 286 -8.10 7.02 19.05
C GLN A 286 -8.79 6.24 17.92
N SER A 287 -8.49 6.56 16.65
CA SER A 287 -9.21 6.02 15.50
C SER A 287 -8.57 4.77 14.91
N VAL A 288 -7.29 4.48 15.20
CA VAL A 288 -6.60 3.29 14.68
C VAL A 288 -7.24 1.95 15.06
N PRO A 289 -7.90 1.76 16.23
CA PRO A 289 -8.71 0.58 16.52
C PRO A 289 -9.74 0.28 15.41
N ALA A 290 -10.53 1.28 15.04
CA ALA A 290 -11.58 1.12 14.04
C ALA A 290 -11.01 0.89 12.64
N VAL A 291 -9.96 1.62 12.26
CA VAL A 291 -9.26 1.40 10.98
C VAL A 291 -8.70 -0.02 10.88
N THR A 292 -8.15 -0.54 11.97
CA THR A 292 -7.61 -1.91 12.03
C THR A 292 -8.71 -2.97 11.87
N VAL A 293 -9.85 -2.78 12.53
CA VAL A 293 -11.00 -3.68 12.40
C VAL A 293 -11.57 -3.65 10.98
N ILE A 294 -11.72 -2.47 10.39
CA ILE A 294 -12.17 -2.32 8.99
C ILE A 294 -11.19 -2.99 8.02
N ALA A 295 -9.88 -2.79 8.20
CA ALA A 295 -8.86 -3.48 7.40
C ALA A 295 -8.99 -5.00 7.52
N THR A 296 -9.27 -5.50 8.72
CA THR A 296 -9.50 -6.94 8.95
C THR A 296 -10.74 -7.43 8.21
N LEU A 297 -11.85 -6.69 8.26
CA LEU A 297 -13.08 -7.04 7.54
C LEU A 297 -12.89 -7.04 6.02
N ILE A 298 -12.15 -6.08 5.48
CA ILE A 298 -11.80 -6.00 4.04
C ILE A 298 -10.87 -7.16 3.65
N ALA A 299 -9.97 -7.58 4.54
CA ALA A 299 -9.03 -8.67 4.28
C ALA A 299 -9.69 -10.05 4.13
N ILE A 300 -10.85 -10.28 4.76
CA ILE A 300 -11.60 -11.55 4.68
C ILE A 300 -11.96 -11.90 3.22
N PRO A 301 -12.71 -11.06 2.46
CA PRO A 301 -13.01 -11.33 1.07
C PRO A 301 -11.77 -11.25 0.16
N LEU A 302 -10.80 -10.36 0.45
CA LEU A 302 -9.55 -10.29 -0.32
C LEU A 302 -8.76 -11.60 -0.26
N ARG A 303 -8.69 -12.24 0.92
CA ARG A 303 -8.07 -13.56 1.07
C ARG A 303 -8.74 -14.60 0.17
N GLY A 304 -10.07 -14.54 0.02
CA GLY A 304 -10.83 -15.40 -0.90
C GLY A 304 -10.44 -15.18 -2.37
N ILE A 305 -10.30 -13.93 -2.80
CA ILE A 305 -9.93 -13.58 -4.19
C ILE A 305 -8.52 -14.08 -4.55
N PHE A 306 -7.58 -14.01 -3.60
CA PHE A 306 -6.19 -14.43 -3.81
C PHE A 306 -5.91 -15.88 -3.42
N ARG A 307 -6.94 -16.67 -3.07
CA ARG A 307 -6.83 -18.13 -2.91
C ARG A 307 -6.77 -18.77 -4.29
N SER A 308 -5.56 -19.16 -4.72
CA SER A 308 -5.38 -19.99 -5.91
C SER A 308 -5.16 -21.44 -5.48
N PRO A 309 -5.88 -22.43 -6.06
CA PRO A 309 -5.59 -23.85 -5.81
C PRO A 309 -4.24 -24.30 -6.38
N LYS A 310 -3.69 -23.57 -7.36
CA LYS A 310 -2.48 -23.93 -8.13
C LYS A 310 -1.25 -23.09 -7.78
N ARG A 311 -1.36 -22.10 -6.88
CA ARG A 311 -0.25 -21.25 -6.41
C ARG A 311 -0.33 -21.07 -4.91
N ILE A 312 0.82 -20.87 -4.28
CA ILE A 312 0.92 -20.40 -2.89
C ILE A 312 0.16 -19.06 -2.78
N GLY A 313 -1.10 -19.11 -2.32
CA GLY A 313 -1.98 -17.93 -2.17
C GLY A 313 -1.49 -16.97 -1.07
N THR A 314 -2.13 -15.83 -0.88
CA THR A 314 -1.77 -14.94 0.23
C THR A 314 -2.08 -15.57 1.59
N ASP A 315 -1.23 -15.35 2.59
CA ASP A 315 -1.53 -15.68 3.99
C ASP A 315 -2.46 -14.62 4.59
N GLY A 316 -3.02 -14.89 5.78
CA GLY A 316 -3.94 -13.96 6.45
C GLY A 316 -3.31 -12.58 6.69
N LEU A 317 -2.02 -12.56 7.06
CA LEU A 317 -1.26 -11.33 7.27
C LEU A 317 -1.05 -10.54 5.97
N GLY A 318 -0.77 -11.19 4.84
CA GLY A 318 -0.65 -10.54 3.53
C GLY A 318 -1.96 -9.89 3.09
N ALA A 319 -3.11 -10.56 3.30
CA ALA A 319 -4.41 -9.99 3.00
C ALA A 319 -4.73 -8.77 3.88
N PHE A 320 -4.41 -8.86 5.18
CA PHE A 320 -4.53 -7.74 6.13
C PHE A 320 -3.63 -6.55 5.74
N ALA A 321 -2.38 -6.82 5.38
CA ALA A 321 -1.44 -5.79 4.94
C ALA A 321 -1.90 -5.07 3.67
N LEU A 322 -2.50 -5.79 2.72
CA LEU A 322 -3.08 -5.21 1.50
C LEU A 322 -4.37 -4.43 1.77
N ALA A 323 -5.18 -4.87 2.74
CA ALA A 323 -6.41 -4.20 3.13
C ALA A 323 -6.15 -2.89 3.91
N MET A 324 -5.04 -2.80 4.64
CA MET A 324 -4.70 -1.64 5.46
C MET A 324 -4.68 -0.30 4.69
N PRO A 325 -3.98 -0.15 3.53
CA PRO A 325 -4.02 1.09 2.77
C PRO A 325 -5.42 1.43 2.23
N ILE A 326 -6.26 0.42 1.97
CA ILE A 326 -7.66 0.63 1.55
C ILE A 326 -8.48 1.20 2.72
N ALA A 327 -8.40 0.58 3.90
CA ALA A 327 -9.07 1.07 5.10
C ALA A 327 -8.58 2.47 5.50
N LEU A 328 -7.28 2.75 5.39
CA LEU A 328 -6.72 4.07 5.62
C LEU A 328 -7.24 5.09 4.59
N THR A 329 -7.33 4.72 3.31
CA THR A 329 -7.94 5.58 2.29
C THR A 329 -9.39 5.91 2.66
N MET A 330 -10.20 4.90 3.02
CA MET A 330 -11.59 5.08 3.45
C MET A 330 -11.71 6.02 4.65
N GLN A 331 -10.81 5.86 5.64
CA GLN A 331 -10.73 6.76 6.78
C GLN A 331 -10.43 8.19 6.36
N LEU A 332 -9.43 8.39 5.49
CA LEU A 332 -8.99 9.73 5.07
C LEU A 332 -10.02 10.47 4.22
N ILE A 333 -10.85 9.77 3.44
CA ILE A 333 -11.91 10.40 2.64
C ILE A 333 -13.15 10.74 3.48
N ALA A 334 -13.44 9.91 4.49
CA ALA A 334 -14.62 10.08 5.35
C ALA A 334 -14.29 10.79 6.67
N TRP A 335 -13.05 11.26 6.84
CA TRP A 335 -12.51 11.64 8.16
C TRP A 335 -13.37 12.70 8.86
N ARG A 336 -13.70 13.80 8.18
CA ARG A 336 -14.58 14.85 8.71
C ARG A 336 -15.93 14.30 9.18
N TRP A 337 -16.57 13.47 8.36
CA TRP A 337 -17.86 12.89 8.67
C TRP A 337 -17.77 11.92 9.85
N LEU A 338 -16.74 11.07 9.88
CA LEU A 338 -16.50 10.10 10.96
C LEU A 338 -16.18 10.80 12.28
N LEU A 339 -15.46 11.92 12.25
CA LEU A 339 -15.04 12.64 13.45
C LEU A 339 -16.22 13.07 14.32
N VAL A 340 -17.34 13.45 13.70
CA VAL A 340 -18.55 13.92 14.39
C VAL A 340 -19.51 12.80 14.79
N GLN A 341 -19.25 11.56 14.39
CA GLN A 341 -20.11 10.43 14.78
C GLN A 341 -19.84 9.98 16.22
N THR A 342 -20.89 9.64 16.95
CA THR A 342 -20.80 9.14 18.34
C THR A 342 -20.30 7.69 18.42
N TRP A 343 -20.54 6.90 17.37
CA TRP A 343 -20.14 5.50 17.25
C TRP A 343 -18.73 5.31 16.66
N TRP A 344 -18.10 6.40 16.21
CA TRP A 344 -16.71 6.37 15.75
C TRP A 344 -15.77 6.73 16.90
N PRO A 345 -14.64 6.03 17.11
CA PRO A 345 -13.70 6.36 18.17
C PRO A 345 -12.88 7.57 17.73
N SER A 346 -13.49 8.74 17.87
CA SER A 346 -12.89 10.05 17.66
C SER A 346 -12.68 10.77 18.98
N GLY A 347 -11.86 11.82 18.93
CA GLY A 347 -11.67 12.70 20.07
C GLY A 347 -12.80 13.69 20.37
N PHE A 348 -13.83 13.76 19.53
CA PHE A 348 -14.83 14.83 19.60
C PHE A 348 -16.15 14.36 20.22
N ASN A 349 -16.79 13.34 19.63
CA ASN A 349 -18.15 12.92 20.02
C ASN A 349 -18.23 11.47 20.53
N GLY A 350 -17.11 10.73 20.53
CA GLY A 350 -17.06 9.36 21.00
C GLY A 350 -17.01 9.29 22.53
N GLY A 351 -17.99 8.63 23.16
CA GLY A 351 -17.94 8.32 24.59
C GLY A 351 -16.91 7.20 24.89
N PRO A 352 -16.52 6.99 26.17
CA PRO A 352 -15.59 5.94 26.56
C PRO A 352 -16.00 4.54 26.05
N TRP A 353 -17.31 4.27 26.03
CA TRP A 353 -17.88 3.02 25.52
C TRP A 353 -17.57 2.76 24.04
N THR A 354 -17.53 3.79 23.21
CA THR A 354 -17.22 3.66 21.78
C THR A 354 -15.82 3.08 21.59
N ILE A 355 -14.83 3.60 22.32
CA ILE A 355 -13.45 3.10 22.26
C ILE A 355 -13.40 1.64 22.76
N LEU A 356 -14.11 1.31 23.84
CA LEU A 356 -14.15 -0.05 24.39
C LEU A 356 -14.75 -1.06 23.39
N VAL A 357 -15.81 -0.69 22.68
CA VAL A 357 -16.43 -1.54 21.64
C VAL A 357 -15.44 -1.84 20.52
N TRP A 358 -14.75 -0.83 20.00
CA TRP A 358 -13.75 -1.04 18.94
C TRP A 358 -12.52 -1.80 19.44
N ALA A 359 -12.10 -1.58 20.69
CA ALA A 359 -11.03 -2.35 21.31
C ALA A 359 -11.41 -3.84 21.47
N ALA A 360 -12.64 -4.14 21.88
CA ALA A 360 -13.16 -5.50 21.95
C ALA A 360 -13.23 -6.16 20.56
N ALA A 361 -13.64 -5.40 19.54
CA ALA A 361 -13.68 -5.89 18.16
C ALA A 361 -12.30 -6.30 17.62
N ILE A 362 -11.21 -5.61 17.99
CA ILE A 362 -9.84 -6.01 17.64
C ILE A 362 -9.50 -7.40 18.16
N LEU A 363 -10.04 -7.83 19.31
CA LEU A 363 -9.73 -9.14 19.87
C LEU A 363 -10.47 -10.29 19.18
N VAL A 364 -11.59 -10.00 18.51
CA VAL A 364 -12.50 -11.02 17.96
C VAL A 364 -12.41 -11.11 16.45
N VAL A 365 -12.52 -9.99 15.73
CA VAL A 365 -12.63 -9.97 14.26
C VAL A 365 -11.42 -10.58 13.55
N PRO A 366 -10.16 -10.34 14.00
CA PRO A 366 -8.98 -10.90 13.34
C PRO A 366 -8.84 -12.42 13.41
N VAL A 367 -9.53 -13.09 14.34
CA VAL A 367 -9.50 -14.56 14.46
C VAL A 367 -9.92 -15.25 13.16
N TRP A 368 -10.81 -14.63 12.39
CA TRP A 368 -11.31 -15.13 11.10
C TRP A 368 -10.24 -15.15 10.00
N LEU A 369 -9.13 -14.43 10.18
CA LEU A 369 -8.00 -14.43 9.26
C LEU A 369 -6.87 -15.38 9.68
N ARG A 370 -7.02 -16.12 10.78
CA ARG A 370 -5.99 -17.06 11.25
C ARG A 370 -5.63 -18.05 10.14
N ASP A 371 -4.33 -18.26 9.97
CA ASP A 371 -3.83 -19.33 9.11
C ASP A 371 -3.93 -20.66 9.90
N PRO A 372 -4.50 -21.72 9.31
CA PRO A 372 -4.48 -23.03 9.96
C PRO A 372 -3.02 -23.44 10.20
N GLU A 373 -2.71 -23.92 11.40
CA GLU A 373 -1.39 -24.47 11.71
C GLU A 373 -1.12 -25.64 10.77
N ILE A 374 -0.19 -25.46 9.84
CA ILE A 374 0.38 -26.59 9.11
C ILE A 374 1.25 -27.31 10.14
N LYS A 375 0.73 -28.39 10.73
CA LYS A 375 1.57 -29.40 11.40
C LYS A 375 2.44 -30.01 10.32
N LEU A 376 3.63 -29.46 10.11
CA LEU A 376 4.68 -30.23 9.45
C LEU A 376 4.89 -31.49 10.31
N PRO A 377 4.95 -32.70 9.73
CA PRO A 377 5.38 -33.86 10.47
C PRO A 377 6.72 -33.50 11.11
N MET A 378 6.80 -33.62 12.44
CA MET A 378 8.10 -33.64 13.09
C MET A 378 8.90 -34.74 12.39
N PRO A 379 10.14 -34.51 11.96
CA PRO A 379 11.03 -35.64 11.70
C PRO A 379 10.95 -36.51 12.95
N GLY A 380 10.64 -37.79 12.76
CA GLY A 380 10.75 -38.73 13.86
C GLY A 380 12.16 -38.61 14.45
N PRO A 381 12.36 -38.96 15.73
CA PRO A 381 13.68 -38.88 16.37
C PRO A 381 14.78 -39.68 15.64
N ASP A 382 14.43 -40.49 14.64
CA ASP A 382 15.34 -41.35 13.89
C ASP A 382 15.17 -41.19 12.36
N SER A 383 15.50 -40.03 11.78
CA SER A 383 15.77 -39.94 10.34
C SER A 383 17.09 -39.20 10.09
N ASP A 384 18.16 -39.97 10.27
CA ASP A 384 19.42 -39.97 9.53
C ASP A 384 20.18 -38.66 9.34
N LEU A 385 21.23 -38.55 10.16
CA LEU A 385 22.40 -37.68 10.02
C LEU A 385 23.33 -38.07 8.83
N ASN A 386 22.86 -38.82 7.83
CA ASN A 386 23.71 -39.42 6.79
C ASN A 386 23.17 -39.20 5.35
N GLN A 387 22.72 -38.01 4.98
CA GLN A 387 22.44 -37.66 3.56
C GLN A 387 23.00 -36.28 3.19
N ALA A 388 24.18 -35.95 3.70
CA ALA A 388 24.94 -34.76 3.27
C ALA A 388 26.16 -35.12 2.41
N GLU A 389 26.36 -36.40 2.10
CA GLU A 389 27.41 -36.92 1.24
C GLU A 389 26.69 -38.01 0.40
N ASP A 390 26.97 -38.08 -0.90
CA ASP A 390 26.40 -39.00 -1.90
C ASP A 390 25.15 -38.50 -2.65
N GLU A 391 25.32 -37.47 -3.49
CA GLU A 391 24.53 -37.26 -4.74
C GLU A 391 25.38 -36.41 -5.71
N ASP A 392 26.64 -36.84 -5.93
CA ASP A 392 27.51 -36.43 -7.04
C ASP A 392 28.04 -37.73 -7.65
N GLU A 393 27.24 -38.45 -8.43
CA GLU A 393 27.66 -39.45 -9.45
C GLU A 393 26.40 -40.06 -10.10
N ASP A 394 26.53 -40.43 -11.37
CA ASP A 394 25.55 -41.10 -12.25
C ASP A 394 24.64 -40.21 -13.15
N ASP A 395 25.26 -39.59 -14.17
CA ASP A 395 24.67 -39.52 -15.51
C ASP A 395 25.57 -40.35 -16.45
N ASP A 396 25.26 -41.65 -16.57
CA ASP A 396 25.80 -42.56 -17.58
C ASP A 396 25.15 -42.26 -18.94
N ASP A 397 25.92 -41.63 -19.84
CA ASP A 397 25.69 -41.67 -21.28
C ASP A 397 26.73 -42.64 -21.90
N GLU A 398 26.35 -43.92 -22.07
CA GLU A 398 26.99 -44.83 -23.02
C GLU A 398 26.00 -45.19 -24.13
N ASP A 399 26.26 -44.68 -25.33
CA ASP A 399 26.02 -45.40 -26.59
C ASP A 399 26.77 -44.69 -27.73
N GLY A 400 27.75 -45.36 -28.34
CA GLY A 400 28.34 -44.92 -29.61
C GLY A 400 29.82 -45.17 -29.81
N ASN A 401 30.20 -46.44 -29.79
CA ASN A 401 31.50 -46.96 -30.22
C ASN A 401 31.82 -46.57 -31.69
N ASP A 402 33.03 -46.06 -31.94
CA ASP A 402 33.77 -46.22 -33.20
C ASP A 402 35.25 -45.85 -32.92
N GLU A 403 36.03 -46.85 -32.51
CA GLU A 403 37.47 -46.88 -32.70
C GLU A 403 37.78 -46.92 -34.20
N LEU A 404 38.90 -46.32 -34.63
CA LEU A 404 39.96 -47.01 -35.38
C LEU A 404 41.14 -46.05 -35.66
N GLU A 405 42.29 -46.47 -35.11
CA GLU A 405 43.62 -46.51 -35.75
C GLU A 405 44.47 -45.23 -35.96
N ASN A 406 45.49 -45.15 -35.08
CA ASN A 406 46.93 -45.31 -35.36
C ASN A 406 47.73 -44.29 -36.21
N GLU A 407 48.94 -44.09 -35.66
CA GLU A 407 50.25 -43.85 -36.30
C GLU A 407 50.72 -42.40 -36.59
N ASP A 408 51.75 -42.04 -35.81
CA ASP A 408 53.07 -41.55 -36.21
C ASP A 408 53.24 -40.21 -36.96
N GLY A 409 54.15 -39.38 -36.42
CA GLY A 409 54.95 -38.45 -37.23
C GLY A 409 55.14 -37.04 -36.67
N GLU A 410 56.40 -36.71 -36.37
CA GLU A 410 56.94 -35.41 -35.91
C GLU A 410 56.74 -34.20 -36.88
N PRO A 411 57.02 -32.95 -36.41
CA PRO A 411 56.56 -31.65 -36.96
C PRO A 411 57.62 -31.05 -37.94
N PRO A 412 57.78 -29.72 -38.20
CA PRO A 412 57.00 -28.49 -37.92
C PRO A 412 56.85 -27.56 -39.17
N ASP A 413 56.04 -26.49 -39.10
CA ASP A 413 56.43 -25.23 -39.77
C ASP A 413 55.86 -23.99 -39.07
N ARG A 414 56.69 -22.97 -39.21
CA ARG A 414 56.84 -21.67 -38.57
C ARG A 414 56.04 -20.61 -39.34
N ARG A 415 55.90 -19.41 -38.74
CA ARG A 415 55.61 -18.09 -39.37
C ARG A 415 54.13 -17.75 -39.59
N ASP A 416 53.65 -16.53 -39.40
CA ASP A 416 54.22 -15.25 -38.96
C ASP A 416 53.02 -14.35 -38.54
N GLN A 417 53.21 -13.53 -37.50
CA GLN A 417 52.45 -12.29 -37.29
C GLN A 417 53.02 -11.20 -38.23
N PRO A 418 52.27 -10.14 -38.56
CA PRO A 418 52.08 -9.01 -37.62
C PRO A 418 50.63 -8.78 -37.18
#